data_AF-A0A2R5L308-F1
#
_entry.id   AF-A0A2R5L308-F1
#
_cell.length_a   1.000
_cell.length_b   1.000
_cell.length_c   1.000
_cell.angle_alpha   90.00
_cell.angle_beta   90.00
_cell.angle_gamma   90.00
#
_symmetry.space_group_name_H-M   'P 1'
#
loop_
_entity.id
_entity.type
_entity.pdbx_description
1 polymer ?
#
loop_
_entity_poly.entity_id
_entity_poly.type
_entity_poly.pdbx_seq_one_letter_code
_entity_poly.pdbx_strand_id
1 'polypeptide(L)'
;MTHHHIKLKHMSNFTDMDAFNLYDDVSLRYITSAEELGDEDIIIIPGSKSTIFDLIELKEKGIAERIVKLAKKGTIIFGICGGYQMLGNKIEDPEKLEGNIREISGLGLLNLNTTMEKSKNTLQYNGTVLSENGLFKGLLGSEIKGYEIHQGITNGVEKG
;
A
#
# COMPACT_ATOMS: atom_id res chain seq x y z
N MET A 1 -4.73 20.09 3.76
CA MET A 1 -4.89 18.87 2.96
C MET A 1 -4.94 17.72 3.95
N THR A 2 -6.07 17.03 4.04
CA THR A 2 -6.32 16.08 5.13
C THR A 2 -5.96 14.67 4.67
N HIS A 3 -4.92 14.11 5.28
CA HIS A 3 -4.38 12.80 4.92
C HIS A 3 -4.84 11.77 5.95
N HIS A 4 -5.43 10.66 5.52
CA HIS A 4 -5.78 9.59 6.45
C HIS A 4 -5.03 8.31 6.12
N HIS A 5 -4.67 7.60 7.17
CA HIS A 5 -3.75 6.47 7.15
C HIS A 5 -4.49 5.27 7.69
N ILE A 6 -4.47 4.18 6.97
CA ILE A 6 -5.13 2.96 7.44
C ILE A 6 -4.23 2.30 8.48
N LYS A 7 -4.77 2.06 9.67
CA LYS A 7 -4.03 1.36 10.71
C LYS A 7 -4.12 -0.13 10.48
N LEU A 8 -3.05 -0.70 9.94
CA LEU A 8 -2.90 -2.16 9.84
C LEU A 8 -2.43 -2.76 11.16
N LYS A 9 -2.92 -3.97 11.47
CA LYS A 9 -2.60 -4.68 12.71
C LYS A 9 -1.15 -5.17 12.73
N HIS A 10 -0.57 -5.53 11.58
CA HIS A 10 0.81 -5.96 11.46
C HIS A 10 1.69 -4.94 10.70
N MET A 11 1.44 -3.65 10.92
CA MET A 11 2.15 -2.57 10.25
C MET A 11 3.68 -2.70 10.41
N SER A 12 4.42 -2.65 9.28
CA SER A 12 5.88 -2.51 9.26
C SER A 12 6.29 -1.03 9.06
N ASN A 13 7.51 -0.68 9.49
CA ASN A 13 8.12 0.65 9.36
C ASN A 13 7.24 1.84 9.79
N PHE A 14 6.72 1.77 11.03
CA PHE A 14 5.95 2.86 11.67
C PHE A 14 6.65 4.24 11.60
N THR A 15 7.99 4.27 11.59
CA THR A 15 8.82 5.48 11.60
C THR A 15 8.89 6.25 10.29
N ASP A 16 8.57 5.62 9.15
CA ASP A 16 8.62 6.32 7.84
C ASP A 16 7.53 7.40 7.74
N MET A 17 6.52 7.32 8.62
CA MET A 17 5.40 8.25 8.71
C MET A 17 5.68 9.44 9.65
N ASP A 18 6.67 9.33 10.56
CA ASP A 18 7.01 10.38 11.52
C ASP A 18 7.55 11.63 10.83
N ALA A 19 8.12 11.50 9.63
CA ALA A 19 8.57 12.62 8.82
C ALA A 19 7.42 13.57 8.44
N PHE A 20 6.17 13.08 8.37
CA PHE A 20 5.00 13.90 8.07
C PHE A 20 4.50 14.68 9.29
N ASN A 21 4.73 14.19 10.50
CA ASN A 21 4.40 14.90 11.74
C ASN A 21 5.24 16.19 11.94
N LEU A 22 6.29 16.37 11.14
CA LEU A 22 7.13 17.57 11.16
C LEU A 22 6.55 18.75 10.37
N TYR A 23 5.44 18.53 9.65
CA TYR A 23 4.79 19.56 8.84
C TYR A 23 3.42 19.93 9.44
N ASP A 24 3.28 21.19 9.83
CA ASP A 24 2.05 21.71 10.48
C ASP A 24 0.79 21.59 9.60
N ASP A 25 0.96 21.49 8.27
CA ASP A 25 -0.13 21.38 7.30
C ASP A 25 -0.57 19.91 7.01
N VAL A 26 0.03 18.93 7.70
CA VAL A 26 -0.27 17.50 7.53
C VAL A 26 -0.91 16.94 8.80
N SER A 27 -2.19 16.58 8.71
CA SER A 27 -2.87 15.80 9.75
C SER A 27 -2.75 14.33 9.44
N LEU A 28 -2.17 13.53 10.34
CA LEU A 28 -2.07 12.08 10.23
C LEU A 28 -3.13 11.41 11.12
N ARG A 29 -4.07 10.67 10.54
CA ARG A 29 -5.09 9.93 11.31
C ARG A 29 -5.06 8.44 11.01
N TYR A 30 -4.91 7.64 12.07
CA TYR A 30 -4.98 6.19 12.01
C TYR A 30 -6.44 5.71 12.05
N ILE A 31 -6.88 5.08 10.97
CA ILE A 31 -8.26 4.58 10.85
C ILE A 31 -8.35 3.12 11.26
N THR A 32 -9.37 2.79 12.07
CA THR A 32 -9.64 1.43 12.55
C THR A 32 -11.00 0.87 12.14
N SER A 33 -11.93 1.70 11.65
CA SER A 33 -13.22 1.28 11.08
C SER A 33 -13.58 2.05 9.81
N ALA A 34 -14.50 1.51 9.00
CA ALA A 34 -14.86 2.08 7.71
C ALA A 34 -15.59 3.44 7.81
N GLU A 35 -16.26 3.70 8.93
CA GLU A 35 -17.01 4.94 9.17
C GLU A 35 -16.08 6.14 9.44
N GLU A 36 -14.84 5.87 9.82
CA GLU A 36 -13.83 6.91 10.02
C GLU A 36 -13.29 7.47 8.69
N LEU A 37 -13.52 6.77 7.57
CA LEU A 37 -13.16 7.22 6.22
C LEU A 37 -14.20 8.21 5.69
N GLY A 38 -13.81 9.48 5.62
CA GLY A 38 -14.59 10.62 5.14
C GLY A 38 -14.37 10.94 3.65
N ASP A 39 -14.04 12.20 3.38
CA ASP A 39 -13.76 12.79 2.07
C ASP A 39 -12.28 13.18 1.97
N GLU A 40 -11.40 12.19 2.08
CA GLU A 40 -9.96 12.41 2.12
C GLU A 40 -9.35 12.77 0.76
N ASP A 41 -8.30 13.58 0.82
CA ASP A 41 -7.45 13.87 -0.34
C ASP A 41 -6.60 12.63 -0.71
N ILE A 42 -6.02 11.98 0.31
CA ILE A 42 -5.12 10.83 0.16
C ILE A 42 -5.36 9.81 1.28
N ILE A 43 -5.38 8.54 0.90
CA ILE A 43 -5.39 7.38 1.79
C ILE A 43 -4.10 6.59 1.62
N ILE A 44 -3.38 6.34 2.72
CA ILE A 44 -2.16 5.53 2.72
C ILE A 44 -2.41 4.15 3.33
N ILE A 45 -2.08 3.10 2.58
CA ILE A 45 -2.03 1.70 3.05
C ILE A 45 -0.56 1.36 3.32
N PRO A 46 -0.13 1.29 4.58
CA PRO A 46 1.27 1.04 4.91
C PRO A 46 1.69 -0.41 4.63
N GLY A 47 2.99 -0.67 4.80
CA GLY A 47 3.53 -2.03 4.74
C GLY A 47 2.92 -2.92 5.83
N SER A 48 2.71 -4.19 5.50
CA SER A 48 2.30 -5.23 6.44
C SER A 48 3.36 -6.31 6.54
N LYS A 49 3.54 -6.87 7.73
CA LYS A 49 4.32 -8.11 7.96
C LYS A 49 3.49 -9.37 7.74
N SER A 50 2.18 -9.23 7.56
CA SER A 50 1.26 -10.31 7.23
C SER A 50 0.14 -9.79 6.32
N THR A 51 0.49 -9.60 5.06
CA THR A 51 -0.32 -8.92 4.05
C THR A 51 -1.68 -9.60 3.84
N ILE A 52 -1.74 -10.92 3.79
CA ILE A 52 -3.00 -11.66 3.61
C ILE A 52 -3.93 -11.47 4.81
N PHE A 53 -3.42 -11.60 6.04
CA PHE A 53 -4.26 -11.43 7.23
C PHE A 53 -4.74 -10.00 7.41
N ASP A 54 -3.88 -9.01 7.18
CA ASP A 54 -4.29 -7.61 7.25
C ASP A 54 -5.34 -7.28 6.17
N LEU A 55 -5.21 -7.83 4.96
CA LEU A 55 -6.21 -7.65 3.91
C LEU A 55 -7.56 -8.28 4.29
N ILE A 56 -7.56 -9.44 4.95
CA ILE A 56 -8.79 -10.07 5.46
C ILE A 56 -9.45 -9.17 6.49
N GLU A 57 -8.69 -8.65 7.45
CA GLU A 57 -9.22 -7.78 8.49
C GLU A 57 -9.82 -6.49 7.89
N LEU A 58 -9.19 -5.92 6.86
CA LEU A 58 -9.75 -4.77 6.14
C LEU A 58 -11.08 -5.07 5.46
N LYS A 59 -11.23 -6.27 4.87
CA LYS A 59 -12.49 -6.71 4.26
C LYS A 59 -13.57 -6.98 5.31
N GLU A 60 -13.22 -7.68 6.39
CA GLU A 60 -14.15 -7.98 7.48
C GLU A 60 -14.69 -6.70 8.14
N LYS A 61 -13.87 -5.66 8.23
CA LYS A 61 -14.25 -4.35 8.77
C LYS A 61 -14.95 -3.42 7.78
N GLY A 62 -15.17 -3.85 6.53
CA GLY A 62 -15.76 -3.02 5.48
C GLY A 62 -14.87 -1.87 4.98
N ILE A 63 -13.60 -1.83 5.43
CA ILE A 63 -12.65 -0.77 5.11
C ILE A 63 -12.20 -0.91 3.65
N ALA A 64 -11.95 -2.14 3.20
CA ALA A 64 -11.55 -2.46 1.83
C ALA A 64 -12.55 -1.90 0.80
N GLU A 65 -13.85 -2.15 1.01
CA GLU A 65 -14.94 -1.70 0.16
C GLU A 65 -15.03 -0.17 0.14
N ARG A 66 -14.81 0.47 1.29
CA ARG A 66 -14.81 1.93 1.40
C ARG A 66 -13.64 2.56 0.66
N ILE A 67 -12.43 2.00 0.76
CA ILE A 67 -11.25 2.42 0.00
C ILE A 67 -11.55 2.38 -1.50
N VAL A 68 -12.09 1.25 -2.00
CA VAL A 68 -12.40 1.09 -3.42
C VAL A 68 -13.45 2.12 -3.88
N LYS A 69 -14.44 2.42 -3.04
CA LYS A 69 -15.45 3.45 -3.34
C LYS A 69 -14.84 4.85 -3.42
N LEU A 70 -13.91 5.19 -2.53
CA LEU A 70 -13.22 6.49 -2.52
C LEU A 70 -12.26 6.63 -3.69
N ALA A 71 -11.52 5.57 -4.04
CA ALA A 71 -10.68 5.54 -5.23
C ALA A 71 -11.48 5.86 -6.50
N LYS A 72 -12.68 5.28 -6.65
CA LYS A 72 -13.60 5.58 -7.78
C LYS A 72 -14.10 7.03 -7.82
N LYS A 73 -14.06 7.74 -6.70
CA LYS A 73 -14.41 9.17 -6.60
C LYS A 73 -13.22 10.09 -6.86
N GLY A 74 -12.01 9.55 -7.02
CA GLY A 74 -10.79 10.31 -7.29
C GLY A 74 -9.89 10.53 -6.07
N THR A 75 -10.20 9.95 -4.90
CA THR A 75 -9.27 9.95 -3.76
C THR A 75 -8.02 9.16 -4.14
N ILE A 76 -6.84 9.72 -3.85
CA ILE A 76 -5.57 9.07 -4.14
C ILE A 76 -5.33 7.96 -3.13
N ILE A 77 -5.11 6.73 -3.59
CA ILE A 77 -4.75 5.61 -2.72
C ILE A 77 -3.28 5.28 -2.94
N PHE A 78 -2.49 5.33 -1.86
CA PHE A 78 -1.06 5.09 -1.89
C PHE A 78 -0.71 3.87 -1.06
N GLY A 79 -0.23 2.81 -1.71
CA GLY A 79 0.17 1.57 -1.04
C GLY A 79 1.69 1.48 -0.91
N ILE A 80 2.18 1.01 0.24
CA ILE A 80 3.61 0.79 0.51
C ILE A 80 3.85 -0.70 0.80
N CYS A 81 4.80 -1.34 0.12
CA CYS A 81 5.14 -2.76 0.31
C CYS A 81 3.89 -3.67 0.34
N GLY A 82 3.55 -4.29 1.48
CA GLY A 82 2.33 -5.11 1.62
C GLY A 82 1.05 -4.34 1.24
N GLY A 83 0.96 -3.05 1.58
CA GLY A 83 -0.16 -2.22 1.16
C GLY A 83 -0.24 -2.02 -0.35
N TYR A 84 0.89 -1.94 -1.05
CA TYR A 84 0.93 -1.91 -2.51
C TYR A 84 0.45 -3.23 -3.11
N GLN A 85 0.89 -4.36 -2.54
CA GLN A 85 0.45 -5.70 -2.95
C GLN A 85 -1.07 -5.86 -2.80
N MET A 86 -1.67 -5.32 -1.72
CA MET A 86 -3.12 -5.31 -1.49
C MET A 86 -3.91 -4.54 -2.56
N LEU A 87 -3.31 -3.51 -3.18
CA LEU A 87 -3.97 -2.74 -4.25
C LEU A 87 -4.14 -3.55 -5.54
N GLY A 88 -3.38 -4.64 -5.71
CA GLY A 88 -3.44 -5.51 -6.88
C GLY A 88 -4.76 -6.29 -7.03
N ASN A 89 -4.82 -7.14 -8.04
CA ASN A 89 -5.94 -8.04 -8.29
C ASN A 89 -5.94 -9.24 -7.33
N LYS A 90 -4.76 -9.77 -7.00
CA LYS A 90 -4.61 -11.04 -6.26
C LYS A 90 -3.27 -11.13 -5.52
N ILE A 91 -3.28 -11.80 -4.37
CA ILE A 91 -2.10 -12.19 -3.60
C ILE A 91 -2.14 -13.70 -3.40
N GLU A 92 -1.07 -14.40 -3.78
CA GLU A 92 -0.89 -15.84 -3.65
C GLU A 92 0.19 -16.15 -2.62
N ASP A 93 -0.04 -17.14 -1.77
CA ASP A 93 0.94 -17.66 -0.82
C ASP A 93 1.02 -19.20 -0.94
N PRO A 94 1.63 -19.73 -2.02
CA PRO A 94 1.68 -21.17 -2.29
C PRO A 94 2.40 -21.94 -1.18
N GLU A 95 3.39 -21.29 -0.56
CA GLU A 95 4.24 -21.83 0.50
C GLU A 95 3.66 -21.63 1.91
N LYS A 96 2.48 -21.00 2.05
CA LYS A 96 1.78 -20.79 3.34
C LYS A 96 2.63 -20.05 4.38
N LEU A 97 3.40 -19.08 3.93
CA LEU A 97 4.32 -18.27 4.75
C LEU A 97 3.58 -17.40 5.75
N GLU A 98 2.42 -16.88 5.37
CA GLU A 98 1.59 -16.04 6.22
C GLU A 98 0.43 -16.83 6.84
N GLY A 99 0.30 -18.13 6.60
CA GLY A 99 -0.70 -18.98 7.26
C GLY A 99 -1.37 -19.98 6.34
N ASN A 100 -2.59 -20.41 6.68
CA ASN A 100 -3.26 -21.50 5.96
C ASN A 100 -3.91 -21.08 4.63
N ILE A 101 -3.98 -19.78 4.35
CA ILE A 101 -4.63 -19.20 3.19
C ILE A 101 -3.63 -19.15 2.05
N ARG A 102 -3.96 -19.78 0.93
CA ARG A 102 -3.08 -19.87 -0.24
C ARG A 102 -3.27 -18.75 -1.23
N GLU A 103 -4.40 -18.06 -1.17
CA GLU A 103 -4.76 -17.02 -2.12
C GLU A 103 -5.84 -16.12 -1.53
N ILE A 104 -5.78 -14.84 -1.87
CA ILE A 104 -6.85 -13.87 -1.64
C ILE A 104 -6.93 -12.87 -2.79
N SER A 105 -8.15 -12.47 -3.16
CA SER A 105 -8.36 -11.34 -4.09
C SER A 105 -7.94 -10.03 -3.42
N GLY A 106 -7.15 -9.22 -4.11
CA GLY A 106 -6.80 -7.86 -3.68
C GLY A 106 -7.96 -6.87 -3.81
N LEU A 107 -7.65 -5.58 -3.75
CA LEU A 107 -8.62 -4.50 -3.92
C LEU A 107 -8.96 -4.24 -5.40
N GLY A 108 -8.14 -4.73 -6.34
CA GLY A 108 -8.35 -4.59 -7.78
C GLY A 108 -8.23 -3.14 -8.27
N LEU A 109 -7.45 -2.32 -7.57
CA LEU A 109 -7.20 -0.92 -7.93
C LEU A 109 -6.02 -0.78 -8.88
N LEU A 110 -5.08 -1.72 -8.84
CA LEU A 110 -3.95 -1.82 -9.74
C LEU A 110 -3.95 -3.17 -10.46
N ASN A 111 -3.54 -3.17 -11.73
CA ASN A 111 -3.46 -4.39 -12.53
C ASN A 111 -2.18 -5.18 -12.23
N LEU A 112 -2.07 -5.67 -11.00
CA LEU A 112 -0.91 -6.36 -10.44
C LEU A 112 -1.33 -7.67 -9.81
N ASN A 113 -0.47 -8.69 -9.87
CA ASN A 113 -0.61 -9.92 -9.10
C ASN A 113 0.66 -10.11 -8.27
N THR A 114 0.50 -10.54 -7.02
CA THR A 114 1.62 -10.79 -6.11
C THR A 114 1.66 -12.26 -5.72
N THR A 115 2.85 -12.86 -5.77
CA THR A 115 3.10 -14.19 -5.20
C THR A 115 4.11 -14.06 -4.07
N MET A 116 3.73 -14.47 -2.87
CA MET A 116 4.56 -14.47 -1.67
C MET A 116 5.64 -15.54 -1.79
N GLU A 117 6.88 -15.18 -1.46
CA GLU A 117 8.04 -16.05 -1.54
C GLU A 117 8.82 -16.08 -0.22
N LYS A 118 9.53 -17.18 0.02
CA LYS A 118 10.24 -17.43 1.28
C LYS A 118 11.52 -16.58 1.41
N SER A 119 12.10 -16.17 0.28
CA SER A 119 13.26 -15.29 0.23
C SER A 119 12.86 -13.85 0.56
N LYS A 120 13.47 -13.31 1.61
CA LYS A 120 13.55 -11.86 1.82
C LYS A 120 14.66 -11.33 0.93
N ASN A 121 14.30 -10.52 -0.06
CA ASN A 121 15.27 -9.79 -0.84
C ASN A 121 15.59 -8.50 -0.08
N THR A 122 16.87 -8.25 0.16
CA THR A 122 17.38 -6.97 0.64
C THR A 122 18.34 -6.46 -0.42
N LEU A 123 17.88 -5.48 -1.19
CA LEU A 123 18.64 -4.91 -2.30
C LEU A 123 18.82 -3.42 -2.08
N GLN A 124 20.00 -2.92 -2.43
CA GLN A 124 20.19 -1.48 -2.54
C GLN A 124 19.57 -1.04 -3.87
N TYR A 125 18.60 -0.14 -3.80
CA TYR A 125 17.86 0.34 -4.96
C TYR A 125 18.36 1.71 -5.38
N ASN A 126 18.67 1.84 -6.66
CA ASN A 126 18.84 3.13 -7.33
C ASN A 126 17.93 3.11 -8.55
N GLY A 127 17.07 4.12 -8.67
CA GLY A 127 16.15 4.26 -9.79
C GLY A 127 15.88 5.72 -10.11
N THR A 128 15.02 5.95 -11.10
CA THR A 128 14.59 7.29 -11.50
C THR A 128 13.07 7.34 -11.55
N VAL A 129 12.48 8.47 -11.16
CA VAL A 129 11.04 8.68 -11.33
C VAL A 129 10.70 8.70 -12.82
N LEU A 130 9.78 7.83 -13.24
CA LEU A 130 9.33 7.70 -14.64
C LEU A 130 7.99 8.38 -14.93
N SER A 131 7.31 8.91 -13.90
CA SER A 131 6.00 9.55 -14.05
C SER A 131 6.12 11.07 -13.94
N GLU A 132 5.40 11.79 -14.81
CA GLU A 132 5.23 13.25 -14.76
C GLU A 132 3.79 13.65 -14.35
N ASN A 133 2.98 12.67 -13.97
CA ASN A 133 1.56 12.84 -13.67
C ASN A 133 1.28 12.86 -12.16
N GLY A 134 0.17 13.47 -11.77
CA GLY A 134 -0.34 13.44 -10.40
C GLY A 134 0.66 13.99 -9.36
N LEU A 135 0.87 13.23 -8.28
CA LEU A 135 1.77 13.59 -7.18
C LEU A 135 3.25 13.70 -7.62
N PHE A 136 3.62 13.11 -8.76
CA PHE A 136 5.00 13.07 -9.25
C PHE A 136 5.32 14.14 -10.29
N LYS A 137 4.38 15.06 -10.55
CA LYS A 137 4.60 16.15 -11.50
C LYS A 137 5.82 16.99 -11.11
N GLY A 138 6.73 17.17 -12.06
CA GLY A 138 7.99 17.91 -11.85
C GLY A 138 9.12 17.07 -11.25
N LEU A 139 8.89 15.78 -10.97
CA LEU A 139 9.92 14.87 -10.47
C LEU A 139 10.49 13.93 -11.54
N LEU A 140 9.98 13.96 -12.78
CA LEU A 140 10.45 13.11 -13.88
C LEU A 140 11.97 13.16 -14.02
N GLY A 141 12.62 11.99 -14.02
CA GLY A 141 14.07 11.86 -14.11
C GLY A 141 14.85 12.11 -12.82
N SER A 142 14.18 12.45 -11.71
CA SER A 142 14.83 12.60 -10.41
C SER A 142 15.35 11.24 -9.91
N GLU A 143 16.57 11.22 -9.38
CA GLU A 143 17.17 10.03 -8.79
C GLU A 143 16.48 9.67 -7.46
N ILE A 144 16.12 8.40 -7.32
CA ILE A 144 15.68 7.79 -6.05
C ILE A 144 16.74 6.81 -5.62
N LYS A 145 17.20 6.95 -4.37
CA LYS A 145 18.13 6.02 -3.72
C LYS A 145 17.49 5.49 -2.45
N GLY A 146 17.57 4.19 -2.24
CA GLY A 146 17.01 3.55 -1.06
C GLY A 146 17.48 2.12 -0.89
N TYR A 147 16.86 1.42 0.05
CA TYR A 147 17.02 -0.02 0.18
C TYR A 147 15.62 -0.65 0.12
N GLU A 148 15.51 -1.73 -0.61
CA GLU A 148 14.30 -2.50 -0.77
C GLU A 148 14.41 -3.75 0.11
N ILE A 149 13.48 -3.91 1.06
CA ILE A 149 13.33 -5.11 1.88
C ILE A 149 11.89 -5.57 1.73
N HIS A 150 11.65 -6.56 0.89
CA HIS A 150 10.32 -7.10 0.67
C HIS A 150 10.34 -8.63 0.62
N GLN A 151 9.14 -9.19 0.77
CA GLN A 151 8.87 -10.60 0.67
C GLN A 151 7.77 -10.78 -0.40
N GLY A 152 8.03 -11.63 -1.39
CA GLY A 152 7.14 -11.84 -2.55
C GLY A 152 7.49 -11.03 -3.80
N ILE A 153 7.09 -11.56 -4.96
CA ILE A 153 7.28 -10.95 -6.28
C ILE A 153 5.93 -10.40 -6.75
N THR A 154 5.89 -9.11 -7.09
CA THR A 154 4.73 -8.45 -7.70
C THR A 154 4.98 -8.22 -9.18
N ASN A 155 4.10 -8.78 -10.02
CA ASN A 155 4.14 -8.63 -11.47
C ASN A 155 2.91 -7.87 -11.95
N GLY A 156 3.09 -6.96 -12.91
CA GLY A 156 1.94 -6.37 -13.60
C GLY A 156 2.33 -5.42 -14.72
N VAL A 157 1.31 -4.94 -15.42
CA VAL A 157 1.45 -3.96 -16.49
C VAL A 157 1.08 -2.62 -15.90
N GLU A 158 2.08 -1.78 -15.61
CA GLU A 158 1.84 -0.40 -15.22
C GLU A 158 1.16 0.32 -16.38
N LYS A 159 -0.07 0.79 -16.14
CA LYS A 159 -0.66 1.83 -16.99
C LYS A 159 -0.22 3.16 -16.39
N GLY A 160 0.84 3.73 -16.95
CA GLY A 160 1.27 5.11 -16.66
C GLY A 160 0.22 6.14 -17.03
#